data_AF-A0A8J4AD67-F1
#
_entry.id   AF-A0A8J4AD67-F1
#
_cell.length_a   1.000
_cell.length_b   1.000
_cell.length_c   1.000
_cell.angle_alpha   90.00
_cell.angle_beta   90.00
_cell.angle_gamma   90.00
#
_symmetry.space_group_name_H-M   'P 1'
#
loop_
_entity.id
_entity.type
_entity.pdbx_description
1 polymer ?
#
loop_
_entity_poly.entity_id
_entity_poly.type
_entity_poly.pdbx_seq_one_letter_code
_entity_poly.pdbx_strand_id
1 'polypeptide(L)'
;MKQLDPPIPDPDWQGHVIAESTGFRWLAVRQLFNWRLVGVAVDAEPMDGATWGWCYTDPHALAAAVGIWNPDVQDEPLGWHKRPTDTIRKAPRRAEDPEYNRARCIHGNYIDTSTACGHDPYCPDFASSRRQAASMTAR
;
A
#
# COMPACT_ATOMS: atom_id res chain seq x y z
N MET A 1 -7.04 13.42 6.40
CA MET A 1 -7.56 12.73 5.20
C MET A 1 -9.02 13.10 5.01
N LYS A 2 -9.49 13.23 3.77
CA LYS A 2 -10.91 13.37 3.45
C LYS A 2 -11.38 12.14 2.70
N GLN A 3 -12.25 11.34 3.31
CA GLN A 3 -12.90 10.22 2.61
C GLN A 3 -13.98 10.76 1.67
N LEU A 4 -14.12 10.13 0.50
CA LEU A 4 -15.10 10.50 -0.52
C LEU A 4 -16.29 9.55 -0.46
N ASP A 5 -17.50 10.11 -0.49
CA ASP A 5 -18.76 9.39 -0.58
C ASP A 5 -19.73 10.16 -1.50
N PRO A 6 -20.05 9.65 -2.71
CA PRO A 6 -19.57 8.39 -3.27
C PRO A 6 -18.10 8.46 -3.73
N PRO A 7 -17.41 7.31 -3.88
CA PRO A 7 -16.11 7.24 -4.54
C PRO A 7 -16.16 7.74 -5.99
N ILE A 8 -15.03 8.29 -6.48
CA ILE A 8 -14.91 8.83 -7.85
C ILE A 8 -14.19 7.80 -8.74
N PRO A 9 -14.76 7.37 -9.87
CA PRO A 9 -14.06 6.47 -10.80
C PRO A 9 -12.75 7.07 -11.33
N ASP A 10 -11.70 6.26 -11.40
CA ASP A 10 -10.42 6.60 -12.03
C ASP A 10 -10.15 5.61 -13.18
N PRO A 11 -10.29 6.04 -14.45
CA PRO A 11 -10.18 5.14 -15.60
C PRO A 11 -8.75 4.66 -15.86
N ASP A 12 -7.74 5.46 -15.51
CA ASP A 12 -6.34 5.12 -15.76
C ASP A 12 -5.88 3.96 -14.88
N TRP A 13 -6.33 3.96 -13.62
CA TRP A 13 -6.06 2.89 -12.66
C TRP A 13 -7.11 1.78 -12.64
N GLN A 14 -8.19 1.93 -13.40
CA GLN A 14 -9.35 1.03 -13.39
C GLN A 14 -9.88 0.81 -11.96
N GLY A 15 -9.95 1.91 -11.20
CA GLY A 15 -10.24 1.90 -9.78
C GLY A 15 -11.19 3.02 -9.38
N HIS A 16 -11.27 3.28 -8.07
CA HIS A 16 -12.05 4.39 -7.53
C HIS A 16 -11.20 5.18 -6.54
N VAL A 17 -11.14 6.49 -6.68
CA VAL A 17 -10.64 7.39 -5.65
C VAL A 17 -11.63 7.36 -4.50
N ILE A 18 -11.17 6.90 -3.33
CA ILE A 18 -12.00 6.76 -2.13
C ILE A 18 -11.63 7.78 -1.05
N ALA A 19 -10.47 8.41 -1.16
CA ALA A 19 -10.03 9.45 -0.24
C ALA A 19 -8.98 10.36 -0.88
N GLU A 20 -8.78 11.52 -0.27
CA GLU A 20 -7.75 12.50 -0.63
C GLU A 20 -6.99 12.98 0.61
N SER A 21 -5.73 13.32 0.42
CA SER A 21 -4.91 14.03 1.41
C SER A 21 -3.95 14.97 0.71
N THR A 22 -3.25 15.82 1.47
CA THR A 22 -2.25 16.73 0.93
C THR A 22 -1.26 16.00 0.02
N GLY A 23 -1.29 16.32 -1.28
CA GLY A 23 -0.40 15.76 -2.29
C GLY A 23 -0.75 14.37 -2.82
N PHE A 24 -1.82 13.71 -2.34
CA PHE A 24 -2.15 12.34 -2.74
C PHE A 24 -3.65 12.07 -2.93
N ARG A 25 -3.96 11.29 -3.96
CA ARG A 25 -5.23 10.59 -4.17
C ARG A 25 -5.08 9.13 -3.73
N TRP A 26 -6.11 8.60 -3.09
CA TRP A 26 -6.12 7.23 -2.55
C TRP A 26 -7.12 6.38 -3.32
N LEU A 27 -6.62 5.40 -4.06
CA LEU A 27 -7.43 4.59 -4.95
C LEU A 27 -7.67 3.19 -4.38
N ALA A 28 -8.92 2.76 -4.40
CA ALA A 28 -9.30 1.36 -4.28
C ALA A 28 -9.25 0.70 -5.66
N VAL A 29 -8.33 -0.24 -5.84
CA VAL A 29 -8.14 -0.99 -7.08
C VAL A 29 -8.44 -2.46 -6.81
N ARG A 30 -9.30 -3.08 -7.61
CA ARG A 30 -9.51 -4.53 -7.56
C ARG A 30 -8.43 -5.20 -8.41
N GLN A 31 -7.65 -6.10 -7.82
CA GLN A 31 -6.63 -6.83 -8.56
C GLN A 31 -6.66 -8.31 -8.20
N LEU A 32 -6.99 -9.15 -9.19
CA LEU A 32 -7.20 -10.58 -9.02
C LEU A 32 -8.16 -10.87 -7.85
N PHE A 33 -7.65 -11.51 -6.79
CA PHE A 33 -8.44 -11.97 -5.66
C PHE A 33 -8.50 -10.95 -4.51
N ASN A 34 -7.76 -9.85 -4.56
CA ASN A 34 -7.64 -8.90 -3.46
C ASN A 34 -8.00 -7.45 -3.85
N TRP A 35 -8.27 -6.63 -2.84
CA TRP A 35 -8.38 -5.18 -2.99
C TRP A 35 -7.05 -4.52 -2.66
N ARG A 36 -6.76 -3.39 -3.31
CA ARG A 36 -5.55 -2.61 -3.07
C ARG A 36 -5.89 -1.17 -2.80
N LEU A 37 -5.28 -0.62 -1.75
CA LEU A 37 -5.19 0.82 -1.56
C LEU A 37 -3.89 1.29 -2.20
N VAL A 38 -4.00 2.17 -3.18
CA VAL A 38 -2.86 2.73 -3.92
C VAL A 38 -2.80 4.23 -3.65
N GLY A 39 -1.63 4.71 -3.22
CA GLY A 39 -1.34 6.13 -3.14
C GLY A 39 -0.77 6.66 -4.43
N VAL A 40 -1.39 7.67 -5.01
CA VAL A 40 -0.91 8.33 -6.23
C VAL A 40 -0.78 9.81 -5.96
N ALA A 41 0.38 10.39 -6.27
CA ALA A 41 0.56 11.83 -6.13
C ALA A 41 -0.40 12.57 -7.07
N VAL A 42 -0.95 13.72 -6.64
CA VAL A 42 -1.97 14.44 -7.44
C VAL A 42 -1.45 14.86 -8.82
N ASP A 43 -0.15 15.16 -8.89
CA ASP A 43 0.54 15.65 -10.10
C ASP A 43 1.32 14.55 -10.83
N ALA A 44 1.14 13.27 -10.47
CA ALA A 44 1.82 12.18 -11.15
C ALA A 44 1.17 11.85 -12.49
N GLU A 45 2.01 11.55 -13.49
CA GLU A 45 1.57 11.01 -14.77
C GLU A 45 0.81 9.68 -14.58
N PRO A 46 -0.13 9.34 -15.48
CA PRO A 46 -0.88 8.09 -15.43
C PRO A 46 0.06 6.88 -15.33
N MET A 47 -0.27 5.92 -14.48
CA MET A 47 0.41 4.62 -14.32
C MET A 47 1.86 4.60 -13.79
N ASP A 48 2.60 5.72 -13.77
CA ASP A 48 3.98 5.80 -13.24
C ASP A 48 4.04 6.32 -11.77
N GLY A 49 2.89 6.69 -11.20
CA GLY A 49 2.81 7.49 -9.95
C GLY A 49 2.50 6.76 -8.64
N ALA A 50 2.41 5.42 -8.59
CA ALA A 50 2.09 4.73 -7.34
C ALA A 50 3.23 4.84 -6.33
N THR A 51 3.01 5.59 -5.26
CA THR A 51 3.99 5.83 -4.20
C THR A 51 4.04 4.67 -3.20
N TRP A 52 2.97 3.88 -3.11
CA TRP A 52 2.91 2.61 -2.36
C TRP A 52 1.57 1.90 -2.64
N GLY A 53 1.48 0.61 -2.29
CA GLY A 53 0.20 -0.12 -2.30
C GLY A 53 0.07 -1.14 -1.16
N TRP A 54 -1.08 -1.16 -0.49
CA TRP A 54 -1.44 -2.18 0.51
C TRP A 54 -2.54 -3.09 -0.01
N CYS A 55 -2.42 -4.40 0.21
CA CYS A 55 -3.45 -5.38 -0.06
C CYS A 55 -4.44 -5.49 1.12
N TYR A 56 -5.70 -5.80 0.78
CA TYR A 56 -6.83 -6.05 1.67
C TYR A 56 -7.63 -7.25 1.18
N THR A 57 -8.21 -8.02 2.10
CA THR A 57 -9.03 -9.20 1.80
C THR A 57 -10.31 -8.84 1.05
N ASP A 58 -10.92 -7.72 1.42
CA ASP A 58 -12.22 -7.26 0.96
C ASP A 58 -12.29 -5.72 1.02
N PRO A 59 -13.30 -5.08 0.40
CA PRO A 59 -13.36 -3.62 0.33
C PRO A 59 -13.77 -2.98 1.67
N HIS A 60 -14.40 -3.71 2.59
CA HIS A 60 -14.74 -3.19 3.92
C HIS A 60 -13.48 -3.05 4.79
N ALA A 61 -12.58 -4.04 4.77
CA ALA A 61 -11.29 -3.96 5.44
C ALA A 61 -10.45 -2.78 4.93
N LEU A 62 -10.48 -2.54 3.62
CA LEU A 62 -9.83 -1.39 2.99
C LEU A 62 -10.43 -0.07 3.49
N ALA A 63 -11.76 0.08 3.41
CA ALA A 63 -12.44 1.29 3.85
C ALA A 63 -12.22 1.58 5.35
N ALA A 64 -12.23 0.54 6.19
CA ALA A 64 -11.95 0.66 7.63
C ALA A 64 -10.52 1.14 7.90
N ALA A 65 -9.52 0.57 7.20
CA ALA A 65 -8.13 0.99 7.34
C ALA A 65 -7.92 2.46 6.92
N VAL A 66 -8.60 2.90 5.85
CA VAL A 66 -8.58 4.29 5.40
C VAL A 66 -9.26 5.22 6.41
N GLY A 67 -10.39 4.81 6.97
CA GLY A 67 -11.17 5.62 7.91
C GLY A 67 -10.45 5.93 9.23
N ILE A 68 -9.51 5.08 9.66
CA ILE A 68 -8.74 5.27 10.90
C ILE A 68 -7.34 5.85 10.66
N TRP A 69 -6.87 5.89 9.41
CA TRP A 69 -5.52 6.32 9.08
C TRP A 69 -5.41 7.84 9.02
N ASN A 70 -4.39 8.40 9.70
CA ASN A 70 -4.08 9.83 9.65
C ASN A 70 -2.81 10.11 8.84
N PRO A 71 -2.92 10.54 7.56
CA PRO A 71 -1.76 10.77 6.70
C PRO A 71 -0.92 12.00 7.11
N ASP A 72 -1.33 12.80 8.09
CA ASP A 72 -0.47 13.89 8.57
C ASP A 72 0.58 13.39 9.57
N VAL A 73 0.30 12.30 10.29
CA VAL A 73 1.17 11.74 11.35
C VAL A 73 1.60 10.30 11.10
N GLN A 74 0.92 9.54 10.22
CA GLN A 74 1.23 8.13 9.93
C GLN A 74 1.69 7.96 8.49
N ASP A 75 2.88 7.39 8.28
CA ASP A 75 3.52 7.20 6.97
C ASP A 75 2.59 6.42 6.01
N GLU A 76 1.92 5.38 6.53
CA GLU A 76 1.07 4.45 5.78
C GLU A 76 -0.12 3.91 6.60
N PRO A 77 -1.24 3.49 6.00
CA PRO A 77 -2.30 2.78 6.70
C PRO A 77 -1.88 1.34 7.04
N LEU A 78 -2.70 0.66 7.84
CA LEU A 78 -2.57 -0.77 8.04
C LEU A 78 -3.06 -1.56 6.82
N GLY A 79 -2.40 -2.67 6.54
CA GLY A 79 -2.81 -3.66 5.55
C GLY A 79 -2.06 -4.98 5.79
N TRP A 80 -2.40 -6.03 5.07
CA TRP A 80 -1.79 -7.35 5.29
C TRP A 80 -0.56 -7.60 4.41
N HIS A 81 -0.48 -6.95 3.24
CA HIS A 81 0.70 -7.04 2.38
C HIS A 81 0.97 -5.75 1.61
N LYS A 82 2.17 -5.19 1.79
CA LYS A 82 2.71 -4.01 1.14
C LYS A 82 3.42 -4.40 -0.15
N ARG A 83 3.14 -3.68 -1.22
CA ARG A 83 3.94 -3.70 -2.44
C ARG A 83 5.06 -2.68 -2.27
N PRO A 84 6.34 -3.12 -2.16
CA PRO A 84 7.43 -2.19 -1.99
C PRO A 84 7.56 -1.33 -3.24
N THR A 85 7.52 -0.02 -3.04
CA THR A 85 8.03 0.99 -3.95
C THR A 85 9.41 1.39 -3.44
N ASP A 86 10.25 1.92 -4.32
CA ASP A 86 11.54 2.50 -3.96
C ASP A 86 11.40 3.71 -3.02
N THR A 87 10.27 4.41 -3.09
CA THR A 87 9.99 5.60 -2.28
C THR A 87 8.72 5.43 -1.45
N ILE A 88 8.86 5.20 -0.14
CA ILE A 88 7.72 5.17 0.79
C ILE A 88 7.37 6.61 1.19
N ARG A 89 6.09 6.97 1.09
CA ARG A 89 5.56 8.24 1.58
C ARG A 89 5.92 8.45 3.05
N LYS A 90 6.39 9.65 3.41
CA LYS A 90 6.60 10.04 4.80
C LYS A 90 5.56 11.07 5.22
N ALA A 91 4.95 10.88 6.38
CA ALA A 91 4.02 11.84 6.94
C ALA A 91 4.77 13.12 7.35
N PRO A 92 4.21 14.32 7.11
CA PRO A 92 4.87 15.57 7.44
C PRO A 92 5.14 15.72 8.94
N ARG A 93 4.28 15.13 9.79
CA ARG A 93 4.39 15.17 11.25
C ARG A 93 4.64 13.78 11.84
N ARG A 94 5.36 12.90 11.11
CA ARG A 94 5.65 11.52 11.55
C ARG A 94 6.31 11.41 12.95
N ALA A 95 7.01 12.46 13.38
CA ALA A 95 7.64 12.51 14.69
C ALA A 95 6.63 12.55 15.86
N GLU A 96 5.36 12.87 15.60
CA GLU A 96 4.30 12.85 16.62
C GLU A 96 3.80 11.43 16.96
N ASP A 97 4.04 10.45 16.08
CA ASP A 97 3.67 9.04 16.29
C ASP A 97 4.84 8.11 15.90
N PRO A 98 5.95 8.13 16.65
CA PRO A 98 7.17 7.41 16.27
C PRO A 98 6.97 5.88 16.32
N GLU A 99 6.14 5.39 17.23
CA GLU A 99 5.82 3.97 17.36
C GLU A 99 5.08 3.45 16.12
N TYR A 100 4.08 4.19 15.65
CA TYR A 100 3.36 3.79 14.44
C TYR A 100 4.27 3.75 13.21
N ASN A 101 5.17 4.72 13.10
CA ASN A 101 6.06 4.95 11.96
C ASN A 101 7.36 4.12 11.97
N ARG A 102 7.45 3.13 12.87
CA ARG A 102 8.53 2.14 12.86
C ARG A 102 8.54 1.38 11.53
N ALA A 103 9.74 0.97 11.11
CA ALA A 103 9.91 0.24 9.86
C ALA A 103 9.15 -1.11 9.91
N ARG A 104 8.32 -1.34 8.90
CA ARG A 104 7.59 -2.59 8.70
C ARG A 104 8.15 -3.36 7.53
N CYS A 105 8.07 -4.69 7.63
CA CYS A 105 8.36 -5.54 6.50
C CYS A 105 7.20 -5.51 5.49
N ILE A 106 7.37 -6.12 4.31
CA ILE A 106 6.36 -6.14 3.26
C ILE A 106 5.05 -6.85 3.67
N HIS A 107 5.02 -7.57 4.78
CA HIS A 107 3.82 -8.20 5.35
C HIS A 107 3.20 -7.39 6.51
N GLY A 108 3.62 -6.13 6.72
CA GLY A 108 3.05 -5.22 7.73
C GLY A 108 3.47 -5.40 9.17
N ASN A 109 4.25 -6.43 9.47
CA ASN A 109 4.87 -6.62 10.77
C ASN A 109 6.05 -5.65 10.99
N TYR A 110 6.20 -5.13 12.20
CA TYR A 110 7.37 -4.33 12.57
C TYR A 110 8.62 -5.20 12.63
N ILE A 111 9.71 -4.72 12.01
CA ILE A 111 10.93 -5.50 11.74
C ILE A 111 11.63 -5.99 13.02
N ASP A 112 11.46 -5.29 14.13
CA ASP A 112 12.02 -5.58 15.45
C ASP A 112 11.12 -6.47 16.34
N THR A 113 9.87 -6.71 15.94
CA THR A 113 8.91 -7.55 16.69
C THR A 113 8.82 -8.99 16.18
N SER A 114 9.36 -9.29 14.99
CA SER A 114 9.30 -10.61 14.38
C SER A 114 10.68 -11.03 13.87
N THR A 115 11.23 -12.13 14.40
CA THR A 115 12.49 -12.76 13.95
C THR A 115 12.44 -13.27 12.51
N ALA A 116 11.27 -13.31 11.89
CA ALA A 116 11.07 -13.54 10.47
C ALA A 116 9.93 -12.65 9.98
N CYS A 117 10.14 -11.93 8.88
CA CYS A 117 9.04 -11.34 8.12
C CYS A 117 8.19 -12.50 7.60
N GLY A 118 7.13 -12.86 8.33
CA GLY A 118 6.29 -14.02 8.05
C GLY A 118 5.79 -13.95 6.61
N HIS A 119 6.16 -14.95 5.81
CA HIS A 119 5.72 -15.08 4.42
C HIS A 119 4.23 -15.39 4.42
N ASP A 120 3.40 -14.51 3.85
CA ASP A 120 1.99 -14.82 3.65
C ASP A 120 1.87 -15.70 2.39
N PRO A 121 1.40 -16.97 2.49
CA PRO A 121 1.34 -17.89 1.35
C PRO A 121 0.40 -17.42 0.22
N TYR A 122 -0.45 -16.42 0.47
CA TYR A 122 -1.36 -15.83 -0.50
C TYR A 122 -0.80 -14.58 -1.19
N CYS A 123 0.39 -14.10 -0.79
CA CYS A 123 1.12 -13.11 -1.55
C CYS A 123 2.45 -13.67 -2.04
N PRO A 124 2.52 -14.22 -3.27
CA PRO A 124 3.80 -14.56 -3.85
C PRO A 124 4.60 -13.26 -3.99
N ASP A 125 5.76 -13.19 -3.32
CA ASP A 125 6.76 -12.16 -3.55
C ASP A 125 7.05 -12.05 -5.05
N PHE A 126 6.43 -11.08 -5.73
CA PHE A 126 6.67 -10.87 -7.16
C PHE A 126 8.13 -10.47 -7.46
N ALA A 127 8.91 -10.13 -6.42
CA ALA A 127 10.34 -9.83 -6.52
C ALA A 127 11.25 -11.08 -6.41
N SER A 128 10.80 -12.18 -5.80
CA SER A 128 11.60 -13.41 -5.66
C SER A 128 11.46 -14.33 -6.87
N SER A 129 10.35 -14.25 -7.62
CA SER A 129 10.11 -15.07 -8.82
C SER A 129 11.05 -14.77 -9.99
N ARG A 130 11.62 -13.54 -10.09
CA ARG A 130 12.62 -13.25 -11.13
C ARG A 130 14.00 -13.87 -10.86
N ARG A 131 14.36 -14.13 -9.60
CA ARG A 131 15.62 -14.82 -9.27
C ARG A 131 15.50 -16.34 -9.33
N GLN A 132 14.33 -16.91 -9.04
CA GLN A 132 14.09 -18.35 -9.20
C GLN A 132 13.96 -18.76 -10.67
N ALA A 133 13.33 -17.96 -11.53
CA ALA A 133 13.24 -18.25 -12.95
C ALA A 133 14.62 -18.27 -13.65
N ALA A 134 15.55 -17.41 -13.22
CA ALA A 134 16.93 -17.40 -13.75
C ALA A 134 17.78 -18.60 -13.30
N SER A 135 17.39 -19.30 -12.23
CA SER A 135 18.11 -20.48 -11.73
C SER A 135 17.61 -21.80 -12.33
N MET A 136 16.46 -21.81 -13.03
CA MET A 136 15.88 -23.02 -13.62
C MET A 136 16.12 -23.14 -15.13
N THR A 137 16.58 -22.08 -15.82
CA THR A 137 16.99 -22.11 -17.23
C THR A 137 18.50 -22.32 -17.41
N ALA A 138 19.26 -22.44 -16.33
CA ALA A 138 20.67 -22.84 -16.33
C ALA A 138 20.81 -24.32 -15.94
N ARG A 139 20.32 -25.22 -16.79
CA ARG A 139 20.72 -26.63 -16.85
C ARG A 139 20.69 -27.11 -18.29
#